data_AF-A0A3E0CL78-F1
#
_entry.id   AF-A0A3E0CL78-F1
#
_cell.length_a   1.000
_cell.length_b   1.000
_cell.length_c   1.000
_cell.angle_alpha   90.00
_cell.angle_beta   90.00
_cell.angle_gamma   90.00
#
_symmetry.space_group_name_H-M   'P 1'
#
loop_
_entity.id
_entity.type
_entity.pdbx_description
1 polymer ?
#
loop_
_entity_poly.entity_id
_entity_poly.type
_entity_poly.pdbx_seq_one_letter_code
_entity_poly.pdbx_strand_id
1 'polypeptide(L)'
;MGADAAVPATPATAGWSNPVLGELMSHAQWSPTADDNARDESIPISFYKALVDSYLSNTDDATAKRNLGLLALTVGVSEWGITGIDERELPDPCNRHWASNSNAKQGKHVMSYDLGGIGISHVDSEELGHFVEFVAERFITHPTSLTEKAEFLKFADPGIYLHNRIQYDQIRASGLCDAAAINADLFGRAFNADEEHPRVSRENCLVWDNKKHMNPHSWQLFRTYMRIALRSQEGQEWIFNSWLDRNWNRSMNHTLAQGGTIDEALANARVRNSAPARAEAALARKANTDTGRVQREIDAYAQMNDGTTARRRFGFIMRSVNLYRFLTGQPLLTDVHSP
;
A
#
# COMPACT_ATOMS: atom_id res chain seq x y z
N MET A 1 -12.47 -32.19 19.03
CA MET A 1 -12.01 -31.13 19.93
C MET A 1 -11.11 -30.23 19.10
N GLY A 2 -11.72 -29.23 18.47
CA GLY A 2 -11.03 -28.32 17.55
C GLY A 2 -10.26 -27.29 18.38
N ALA A 3 -9.02 -27.04 17.99
CA ALA A 3 -8.23 -25.96 18.53
C ALA A 3 -8.88 -24.64 18.10
N ASP A 4 -9.32 -23.85 19.08
CA ASP A 4 -9.73 -22.46 18.87
C ASP A 4 -8.54 -21.70 18.27
N ALA A 5 -8.66 -21.36 16.99
CA ALA A 5 -7.77 -20.40 16.36
C ALA A 5 -8.03 -19.06 17.05
N ALA A 6 -7.07 -18.62 17.86
CA ALA A 6 -7.12 -17.30 18.48
C ALA A 6 -7.26 -16.25 17.39
N VAL A 7 -8.35 -15.49 17.44
CA VAL A 7 -8.49 -14.23 16.70
C VAL A 7 -7.27 -13.38 17.04
N PRO A 8 -6.45 -12.94 16.07
CA PRO A 8 -5.33 -12.06 16.36
C PRO A 8 -5.88 -10.82 17.05
N ALA A 9 -5.37 -10.52 18.24
CA ALA A 9 -5.74 -9.33 18.98
C ALA A 9 -5.61 -8.12 18.05
N THR A 10 -6.67 -7.31 17.98
CA THR A 10 -6.64 -5.99 17.35
C THR A 10 -5.35 -5.30 17.82
N PRO A 11 -4.46 -4.83 16.93
CA PRO A 11 -3.25 -4.18 17.37
C PRO A 11 -3.64 -3.10 18.35
N ALA A 12 -3.15 -3.20 19.59
CA ALA A 12 -3.27 -2.12 20.54
C ALA A 12 -2.81 -0.87 19.79
N THR A 13 -3.66 0.15 19.75
CA THR A 13 -3.34 1.46 19.21
C THR A 13 -2.18 2.02 20.03
N ALA A 14 -0.95 1.59 19.71
CA ALA A 14 0.26 2.32 19.98
C ALA A 14 0.09 3.57 19.13
N GLY A 15 -0.67 4.52 19.70
CA GLY A 15 -1.14 5.70 19.02
C GLY A 15 0.04 6.36 18.37
N TRP A 16 -0.09 6.65 17.09
CA TRP A 16 0.77 7.67 16.51
C TRP A 16 0.62 8.89 17.41
N SER A 17 1.71 9.27 18.07
CA SER A 17 2.00 10.69 18.02
C SER A 17 2.38 10.95 16.57
N ASN A 18 1.84 11.97 15.92
CA ASN A 18 2.70 13.02 15.40
C ASN A 18 2.14 13.78 14.19
N PRO A 19 2.50 15.06 14.08
CA PRO A 19 2.47 15.86 12.85
C PRO A 19 2.88 15.14 11.55
N VAL A 20 3.72 14.10 11.60
CA VAL A 20 4.19 13.36 10.41
C VAL A 20 3.04 12.78 9.58
N LEU A 21 2.07 12.11 10.22
CA LEU A 21 0.92 11.59 9.49
C LEU A 21 0.07 12.75 8.96
N GLY A 22 -0.18 13.78 9.77
CA GLY A 22 -0.92 14.96 9.31
C GLY A 22 -0.28 15.64 8.08
N GLU A 23 1.05 15.75 8.07
CA GLU A 23 1.83 16.30 6.95
C GLU A 23 1.76 15.39 5.72
N LEU A 24 1.95 14.07 5.89
CA LEU A 24 1.78 13.09 4.82
C LEU A 24 0.38 13.17 4.19
N MET A 25 -0.66 13.19 5.02
CA MET A 25 -2.06 13.25 4.58
C MET A 25 -2.36 14.57 3.87
N SER A 26 -1.77 15.68 4.32
CA SER A 26 -1.86 16.97 3.62
C SER A 26 -1.27 16.91 2.22
N HIS A 27 -0.09 16.28 2.05
CA HIS A 27 0.52 16.08 0.72
C HIS A 27 -0.29 15.15 -0.18
N ALA A 28 -1.03 14.22 0.41
CA ALA A 28 -1.99 13.38 -0.29
C ALA A 28 -3.32 14.08 -0.62
N GLN A 29 -3.45 15.38 -0.32
CA GLN A 29 -4.69 16.16 -0.49
C GLN A 29 -5.88 15.55 0.26
N TRP A 30 -5.62 14.81 1.33
CA TRP A 30 -6.65 14.17 2.11
C TRP A 30 -7.41 15.17 2.97
N SER A 31 -8.72 14.93 3.11
CA SER A 31 -9.58 15.62 4.06
C SER A 31 -10.83 14.78 4.36
N PRO A 32 -11.61 15.12 5.40
CA PRO A 32 -12.89 14.45 5.69
C PRO A 32 -13.94 14.53 4.56
N THR A 33 -13.70 15.33 3.51
CA THR A 33 -14.55 15.45 2.33
C THR A 33 -13.85 15.06 1.02
N ALA A 34 -12.58 14.60 1.08
CA ALA A 34 -11.83 14.18 -0.09
C ALA A 34 -12.52 13.02 -0.82
N ASP A 35 -12.38 12.95 -2.13
CA ASP A 35 -13.00 11.90 -2.95
C ASP A 35 -11.89 11.09 -3.65
N ASP A 36 -12.26 9.99 -4.33
CA ASP A 36 -11.29 9.22 -5.14
C ASP A 36 -10.95 10.01 -6.41
N ASN A 37 -10.06 11.00 -6.27
CA ASN A 37 -9.55 11.79 -7.37
C ASN A 37 -8.09 11.40 -7.62
N ALA A 38 -7.88 10.35 -8.40
CA ALA A 38 -6.55 9.85 -8.76
C ALA A 38 -5.62 10.99 -9.25
N ARG A 39 -4.67 11.42 -8.42
CA ARG A 39 -3.84 12.60 -8.69
C ARG A 39 -2.39 12.38 -8.32
N ASP A 40 -1.53 13.20 -8.92
CA ASP A 40 -0.06 13.22 -8.85
C ASP A 40 0.50 13.47 -7.43
N GLU A 41 0.15 12.60 -6.47
CA GLU A 41 0.59 12.66 -5.08
C GLU A 41 2.11 12.77 -5.04
N SER A 42 2.58 13.85 -4.44
CA SER A 42 4.00 14.18 -4.40
C SER A 42 4.35 14.83 -3.07
N ILE A 43 5.48 14.42 -2.50
CA ILE A 43 5.96 14.88 -1.18
C ILE A 43 7.25 15.68 -1.38
N PRO A 44 7.45 16.82 -0.70
CA PRO A 44 8.70 17.55 -0.78
C PRO A 44 9.87 16.76 -0.17
N ILE A 45 11.06 16.89 -0.76
CA ILE A 45 12.28 16.23 -0.25
C ILE A 45 12.58 16.57 1.21
N SER A 46 12.17 17.76 1.68
CA SER A 46 12.35 18.20 3.06
C SER A 46 11.63 17.31 4.08
N PHE A 47 10.48 16.76 3.73
CA PHE A 47 9.76 15.80 4.57
C PHE A 47 10.62 14.55 4.80
N TYR A 48 11.11 13.95 3.71
CA TYR A 48 11.96 12.76 3.79
C TYR A 48 13.27 13.04 4.52
N LYS A 49 13.85 14.23 4.32
CA LYS A 49 15.03 14.67 5.07
C LYS A 49 14.75 14.69 6.57
N ALA A 50 13.61 15.23 7.01
CA ALA A 50 13.24 15.23 8.43
C ALA A 50 13.10 13.82 9.00
N LEU A 51 12.55 12.86 8.24
CA LEU A 51 12.46 11.46 8.66
C LEU A 51 13.85 10.82 8.83
N VAL A 52 14.74 11.05 7.87
CA VAL A 52 16.12 10.54 7.92
C VAL A 52 16.91 11.18 9.06
N ASP A 53 16.85 12.51 9.20
CA ASP A 53 17.55 13.23 10.27
C ASP A 53 17.04 12.78 11.67
N SER A 54 15.74 12.57 11.82
CA SER A 54 15.15 12.02 13.06
C SER A 54 15.72 10.63 13.38
N TYR A 55 15.76 9.73 12.40
CA TYR A 55 16.36 8.40 12.57
C TYR A 55 17.86 8.46 12.90
N LEU A 56 18.62 9.30 12.22
CA LEU A 56 20.06 9.43 12.48
C LEU A 56 20.37 10.06 13.85
N SER A 57 19.50 10.93 14.35
CA SER A 57 19.66 11.56 15.66
C SER A 57 19.54 10.55 16.82
N ASN A 58 18.73 9.50 16.64
CA ASN A 58 18.62 8.40 17.58
C ASN A 58 18.19 7.13 16.82
N THR A 59 19.19 6.35 16.40
CA THR A 59 18.95 5.13 15.62
C THR A 59 18.25 4.03 16.41
N ASP A 60 18.03 4.18 17.72
CA ASP A 60 17.29 3.24 18.57
C ASP A 60 15.84 3.65 18.86
N ASP A 61 15.44 4.88 18.50
CA ASP A 61 14.07 5.36 18.68
C ASP A 61 13.09 4.56 17.82
N ALA A 62 12.15 3.86 18.47
CA ALA A 62 11.16 3.03 17.79
C ALA A 62 10.25 3.82 16.85
N THR A 63 9.92 5.06 17.19
CA THR A 63 9.10 5.95 16.36
C THR A 63 9.89 6.42 15.15
N ALA A 64 11.15 6.82 15.32
CA ALA A 64 12.00 7.23 14.19
C ALA A 64 12.27 6.07 13.24
N LYS A 65 12.56 4.86 13.77
CA LYS A 65 12.65 3.62 13.00
C LYS A 65 11.37 3.38 12.21
N ARG A 66 10.20 3.44 12.85
CA ARG A 66 8.90 3.22 12.21
C ARG A 66 8.66 4.23 11.08
N ASN A 67 8.86 5.51 11.34
CA ASN A 67 8.58 6.58 10.38
C ASN A 67 9.48 6.53 9.14
N LEU A 68 10.71 6.01 9.26
CA LEU A 68 11.60 5.80 8.11
C LEU A 68 10.97 4.87 7.05
N GLY A 69 10.06 3.97 7.46
CA GLY A 69 9.31 3.11 6.56
C GLY A 69 8.42 3.86 5.56
N LEU A 70 8.09 5.13 5.83
CA LEU A 70 7.34 5.97 4.90
C LEU A 70 8.10 6.23 3.59
N LEU A 71 9.43 6.16 3.57
CA LEU A 71 10.22 6.21 2.33
C LEU A 71 9.91 5.01 1.43
N ALA A 72 9.89 3.80 1.99
CA ALA A 72 9.57 2.59 1.24
C ALA A 72 8.09 2.59 0.81
N LEU A 73 7.19 2.99 1.71
CA LEU A 73 5.75 3.03 1.43
C LEU A 73 5.42 4.00 0.30
N THR A 74 5.75 5.28 0.46
CA THR A 74 5.30 6.32 -0.47
C THR A 74 6.04 6.27 -1.80
N VAL A 75 7.38 6.10 -1.77
CA VAL A 75 8.20 6.17 -2.99
C VAL A 75 8.28 4.82 -3.70
N GLY A 76 8.52 3.73 -2.95
CA GLY A 76 8.81 2.42 -3.52
C GLY A 76 7.56 1.57 -3.80
N VAL A 77 6.52 1.70 -2.97
CA VAL A 77 5.27 0.94 -3.09
C VAL A 77 4.19 1.74 -3.79
N SER A 78 3.89 2.95 -3.30
CA SER A 78 2.81 3.79 -3.83
C SER A 78 3.21 4.57 -5.09
N GLU A 79 4.52 4.69 -5.34
CA GLU A 79 5.09 5.37 -6.51
C GLU A 79 4.76 6.86 -6.57
N TRP A 80 4.67 7.49 -5.40
CA TRP A 80 4.45 8.94 -5.28
C TRP A 80 5.66 9.70 -5.79
N GLY A 81 5.39 10.91 -6.26
CA GLY A 81 6.41 11.84 -6.71
C GLY A 81 7.19 12.46 -5.54
N ILE A 82 8.35 13.03 -5.86
CA ILE A 82 9.11 13.84 -4.92
C ILE A 82 9.40 15.19 -5.57
N THR A 83 9.10 16.26 -4.84
CA THR A 83 9.38 17.63 -5.28
C THR A 83 10.64 18.19 -4.61
N GLY A 84 11.32 19.12 -5.29
CA GLY A 84 12.51 19.80 -4.75
C GLY A 84 13.82 19.02 -4.90
N ILE A 85 13.90 18.02 -5.77
CA ILE A 85 15.14 17.32 -6.11
C ILE A 85 15.85 18.06 -7.26
N ASP A 86 17.16 18.30 -7.12
CA ASP A 86 18.03 18.60 -8.27
C ASP A 86 18.51 17.27 -8.89
N GLU A 87 18.00 16.94 -10.08
CA GLU A 87 18.33 15.69 -10.77
C GLU A 87 19.80 15.58 -11.20
N ARG A 88 20.56 16.69 -11.18
CA ARG A 88 22.01 16.64 -11.39
C ARG A 88 22.73 16.01 -10.20
N GLU A 89 22.16 16.12 -9.00
CA GLU A 89 22.70 15.54 -7.78
C GLU A 89 22.13 14.15 -7.49
N LEU A 90 20.83 13.97 -7.78
CA LEU A 90 20.12 12.72 -7.59
C LEU A 90 19.32 12.34 -8.85
N PRO A 91 19.97 11.68 -9.83
CA PRO A 91 19.28 11.19 -11.02
C PRO A 91 18.16 10.23 -10.67
N ASP A 92 17.02 10.35 -11.35
CA ASP A 92 15.85 9.50 -11.13
C ASP A 92 16.04 8.10 -11.77
N PRO A 93 16.08 7.01 -10.98
CA PRO A 93 16.19 5.65 -11.52
C PRO A 93 15.03 5.24 -12.44
N CYS A 94 13.87 5.92 -12.35
CA CYS A 94 12.72 5.67 -13.22
C CYS A 94 12.75 6.49 -14.52
N ASN A 95 13.64 7.47 -14.64
CA ASN A 95 13.65 8.45 -15.75
C ASN A 95 12.28 9.13 -15.95
N ARG A 96 11.66 9.57 -14.85
CA ARG A 96 10.38 10.29 -14.84
C ARG A 96 10.48 11.61 -14.07
N HIS A 97 11.68 12.16 -13.92
CA HIS A 97 11.91 13.42 -13.23
C HIS A 97 11.33 13.46 -11.80
N TRP A 98 11.43 12.34 -11.09
CA TRP A 98 10.82 12.15 -9.77
C TRP A 98 9.31 12.39 -9.71
N ALA A 99 8.61 12.47 -10.85
CA ALA A 99 7.18 12.59 -10.90
C ALA A 99 6.49 11.30 -10.40
N SER A 100 5.25 11.48 -9.94
CA SER A 100 4.40 10.37 -9.55
C SER A 100 4.11 9.44 -10.74
N ASN A 101 3.88 8.17 -10.43
CA ASN A 101 3.28 7.22 -11.36
C ASN A 101 1.82 6.92 -11.01
N SER A 102 1.29 7.62 -10.01
CA SER A 102 -0.09 7.55 -9.57
C SER A 102 -0.98 8.28 -10.61
N ASN A 103 -1.84 7.54 -11.29
CA ASN A 103 -2.90 8.05 -12.18
C ASN A 103 -4.15 7.19 -12.05
N ALA A 104 -5.23 7.53 -12.77
CA ALA A 104 -6.50 6.79 -12.73
C ALA A 104 -6.40 5.28 -13.06
N LYS A 105 -5.27 4.84 -13.63
CA LYS A 105 -5.06 3.45 -14.08
C LYS A 105 -3.93 2.74 -13.32
N GLN A 106 -3.08 3.47 -12.59
CA GLN A 106 -1.83 2.96 -12.02
C GLN A 106 -1.44 3.72 -10.74
N GLY A 107 -0.63 3.08 -9.90
CA GLY A 107 -0.22 3.64 -8.61
C GLY A 107 -1.27 3.47 -7.53
N LYS A 108 -0.89 3.77 -6.28
CA LYS A 108 -1.76 3.66 -5.11
C LYS A 108 -2.01 5.09 -4.60
N HIS A 109 -3.29 5.52 -4.44
CA HIS A 109 -3.74 6.87 -4.01
C HIS A 109 -4.60 6.94 -2.74
N VAL A 110 -4.34 7.82 -1.76
CA VAL A 110 -4.90 7.80 -0.37
C VAL A 110 -6.42 7.58 -0.29
N MET A 111 -7.16 8.04 -1.30
CA MET A 111 -8.60 8.01 -1.35
C MET A 111 -9.21 6.98 -2.31
N SER A 112 -8.46 6.02 -2.84
CA SER A 112 -9.00 5.21 -3.92
C SER A 112 -9.90 4.07 -3.48
N TYR A 113 -11.21 4.37 -3.45
CA TYR A 113 -12.29 3.42 -3.24
C TYR A 113 -13.11 3.14 -4.51
N ASP A 114 -13.06 4.00 -5.54
CA ASP A 114 -13.83 3.87 -6.78
C ASP A 114 -13.06 3.05 -7.84
N LEU A 115 -11.79 3.39 -8.05
CA LEU A 115 -10.88 2.66 -8.94
C LEU A 115 -10.17 1.51 -8.23
N GLY A 116 -10.14 1.62 -6.92
CA GLY A 116 -9.41 0.78 -6.03
C GLY A 116 -7.91 1.11 -5.87
N GLY A 117 -7.56 1.71 -4.73
CA GLY A 117 -6.33 1.55 -3.92
C GLY A 117 -5.62 2.89 -3.71
N ILE A 118 -5.62 3.55 -2.56
CA ILE A 118 -5.27 3.31 -1.13
C ILE A 118 -6.54 3.58 -0.32
N GLY A 119 -6.95 2.83 0.69
CA GLY A 119 -6.19 2.09 1.69
C GLY A 119 -6.00 0.61 1.50
N ILE A 120 -6.55 0.02 0.46
CA ILE A 120 -6.69 -1.43 0.36
C ILE A 120 -5.53 -2.08 -0.41
N SER A 121 -4.92 -1.37 -1.36
CA SER A 121 -3.82 -1.91 -2.17
C SER A 121 -2.52 -2.16 -1.39
N HIS A 122 -2.43 -1.75 -0.12
CA HIS A 122 -1.31 -2.04 0.79
C HIS A 122 -1.54 -3.31 1.62
N VAL A 123 -2.71 -3.90 1.42
CA VAL A 123 -3.44 -4.76 2.34
C VAL A 123 -3.94 -5.91 1.43
N ASP A 124 -3.05 -6.50 0.62
CA ASP A 124 -3.40 -7.60 -0.27
C ASP A 124 -3.73 -8.88 0.52
N SER A 125 -4.70 -9.67 0.06
CA SER A 125 -5.10 -10.95 0.68
C SER A 125 -5.75 -10.78 2.05
N GLU A 126 -5.09 -11.29 3.09
CA GLU A 126 -5.63 -11.39 4.45
C GLU A 126 -5.97 -10.03 5.05
N GLU A 127 -5.18 -9.01 4.70
CA GLU A 127 -5.35 -7.68 5.25
C GLU A 127 -6.60 -6.98 4.80
N LEU A 128 -7.05 -7.26 3.59
CA LEU A 128 -8.27 -6.68 3.09
C LEU A 128 -9.47 -7.18 3.89
N GLY A 129 -9.45 -8.46 4.27
CA GLY A 129 -10.41 -9.02 5.20
C GLY A 129 -10.41 -8.27 6.53
N HIS A 130 -9.24 -8.14 7.17
CA HIS A 130 -9.12 -7.44 8.46
C HIS A 130 -9.54 -5.95 8.38
N PHE A 131 -9.27 -5.27 7.26
CA PHE A 131 -9.70 -3.89 7.08
C PHE A 131 -11.22 -3.81 6.92
N VAL A 132 -11.82 -4.72 6.14
CA VAL A 132 -13.29 -4.82 6.01
C VAL A 132 -13.92 -5.09 7.38
N GLU A 133 -13.37 -6.00 8.18
CA GLU A 133 -13.85 -6.26 9.54
C GLU A 133 -13.75 -5.00 10.42
N PHE A 134 -12.60 -4.32 10.40
CA PHE A 134 -12.42 -3.05 11.09
C PHE A 134 -13.47 -2.01 10.66
N VAL A 135 -13.75 -1.88 9.36
CA VAL A 135 -14.75 -0.94 8.87
C VAL A 135 -16.16 -1.31 9.35
N ALA A 136 -16.50 -2.59 9.29
CA ALA A 136 -17.78 -3.12 9.75
C ALA A 136 -17.99 -2.92 11.26
N GLU A 137 -16.93 -3.00 12.05
CA GLU A 137 -16.97 -2.77 13.49
C GLU A 137 -17.06 -1.30 13.86
N ARG A 138 -16.33 -0.42 13.17
CA ARG A 138 -16.20 0.99 13.53
C ARG A 138 -17.23 1.91 12.89
N PHE A 139 -17.64 1.65 11.65
CA PHE A 139 -18.47 2.56 10.87
C PHE A 139 -19.88 2.02 10.57
N ILE A 140 -20.15 0.74 10.86
CA ILE A 140 -21.47 0.11 10.68
C ILE A 140 -22.03 -0.34 12.04
N THR A 141 -22.32 0.65 12.91
CA THR A 141 -22.62 0.40 14.34
C THR A 141 -24.10 0.50 14.70
N HIS A 142 -24.97 0.97 13.80
CA HIS A 142 -26.38 1.16 14.12
C HIS A 142 -27.14 -0.18 14.14
N PRO A 143 -28.03 -0.45 15.12
CA PRO A 143 -28.78 -1.72 15.19
C PRO A 143 -29.64 -2.03 13.96
N THR A 144 -30.14 -1.00 13.26
CA THR A 144 -30.88 -1.17 12.01
C THR A 144 -29.99 -1.56 10.82
N SER A 145 -28.67 -1.47 10.99
CA SER A 145 -27.65 -1.81 9.98
C SER A 145 -27.09 -3.21 10.16
N LEU A 146 -27.67 -4.09 11.00
CA LEU A 146 -27.16 -5.46 11.18
C LEU A 146 -27.17 -6.27 9.87
N THR A 147 -28.20 -6.09 9.03
CA THR A 147 -28.26 -6.71 7.70
C THR A 147 -27.22 -6.10 6.76
N GLU A 148 -27.02 -4.78 6.78
CA GLU A 148 -25.99 -4.08 5.99
C GLU A 148 -24.58 -4.54 6.39
N LYS A 149 -24.34 -4.70 7.70
CA LYS A 149 -23.08 -5.19 8.25
C LYS A 149 -22.80 -6.62 7.80
N ALA A 150 -23.78 -7.52 7.89
CA ALA A 150 -23.62 -8.89 7.44
C ALA A 150 -23.35 -8.97 5.93
N GLU A 151 -24.02 -8.13 5.12
CA GLU A 151 -23.79 -8.05 3.69
C GLU A 151 -22.39 -7.50 3.36
N PHE A 152 -21.94 -6.46 4.06
CA PHE A 152 -20.61 -5.89 3.92
C PHE A 152 -19.49 -6.86 4.35
N LEU A 153 -19.70 -7.66 5.39
CA LEU A 153 -18.72 -8.65 5.86
C LEU A 153 -18.46 -9.78 4.86
N LYS A 154 -19.31 -9.98 3.86
CA LYS A 154 -19.00 -10.90 2.75
C LYS A 154 -17.70 -10.53 2.03
N PHE A 155 -17.32 -9.24 2.05
CA PHE A 155 -16.07 -8.80 1.45
C PHE A 155 -14.83 -9.31 2.21
N ALA A 156 -15.00 -9.75 3.45
CA ALA A 156 -13.98 -10.38 4.29
C ALA A 156 -14.03 -11.92 4.29
N ASP A 157 -14.97 -12.55 3.57
CA ASP A 157 -15.11 -14.01 3.56
C ASP A 157 -14.20 -14.64 2.48
N PRO A 158 -13.11 -15.34 2.84
CA PRO A 158 -12.24 -15.97 1.86
C PRO A 158 -12.97 -17.02 1.01
N GLY A 159 -14.02 -17.68 1.52
CA GLY A 159 -14.78 -18.70 0.80
C GLY A 159 -15.61 -18.17 -0.37
N ILE A 160 -15.76 -16.85 -0.47
CA ILE A 160 -16.45 -16.17 -1.58
C ILE A 160 -15.48 -15.84 -2.73
N TYR A 161 -14.16 -15.95 -2.52
CA TYR A 161 -13.15 -15.55 -3.50
C TYR A 161 -12.41 -16.72 -4.15
N LEU A 162 -11.74 -16.44 -5.27
CA LEU A 162 -10.98 -17.45 -5.98
C LEU A 162 -9.78 -17.89 -5.12
N HIS A 163 -9.49 -19.19 -5.11
CA HIS A 163 -8.43 -19.80 -4.31
C HIS A 163 -8.57 -19.63 -2.78
N ASN A 164 -9.78 -19.33 -2.29
CA ASN A 164 -10.05 -19.07 -0.88
C ASN A 164 -9.17 -17.93 -0.31
N ARG A 165 -8.96 -16.87 -1.09
CA ARG A 165 -8.13 -15.70 -0.72
C ARG A 165 -8.74 -14.41 -1.24
N ILE A 166 -8.75 -13.38 -0.40
CA ILE A 166 -9.34 -12.08 -0.71
C ILE A 166 -8.37 -11.25 -1.55
N GLN A 167 -8.45 -11.34 -2.88
CA GLN A 167 -7.56 -10.53 -3.73
C GLN A 167 -8.20 -9.21 -4.10
N TYR A 168 -7.42 -8.14 -3.98
CA TYR A 168 -7.95 -6.83 -4.30
C TYR A 168 -8.33 -6.67 -5.77
N ASP A 169 -7.44 -7.13 -6.66
CA ASP A 169 -7.69 -7.11 -8.10
C ASP A 169 -8.97 -7.89 -8.47
N GLN A 170 -9.30 -8.95 -7.71
CA GLN A 170 -10.56 -9.67 -7.86
C GLN A 170 -11.75 -8.80 -7.44
N ILE A 171 -11.71 -8.14 -6.27
CA ILE A 171 -12.79 -7.26 -5.81
C ILE A 171 -13.00 -6.11 -6.81
N ARG A 172 -11.91 -5.47 -7.23
CA ARG A 172 -11.92 -4.40 -8.22
C ARG A 172 -12.53 -4.86 -9.55
N ALA A 173 -12.05 -5.98 -10.10
CA ALA A 173 -12.57 -6.52 -11.34
C ALA A 173 -14.06 -6.86 -11.22
N SER A 174 -14.46 -7.57 -10.16
CA SER A 174 -15.86 -7.96 -9.91
C SER A 174 -16.80 -6.74 -9.89
N GLY A 175 -16.43 -5.69 -9.17
CA GLY A 175 -17.24 -4.48 -9.04
C GLY A 175 -17.34 -3.67 -10.34
N LEU A 176 -16.31 -3.70 -11.20
CA LEU A 176 -16.32 -3.05 -12.52
C LEU A 176 -17.03 -3.89 -13.59
N CYS A 177 -17.20 -5.19 -13.35
CA CYS A 177 -17.86 -6.14 -14.26
C CYS A 177 -19.38 -6.30 -13.97
N ASP A 178 -19.88 -5.66 -12.91
CA ASP A 178 -21.32 -5.55 -12.67
C ASP A 178 -21.95 -4.56 -13.67
N ALA A 179 -23.13 -4.89 -14.16
CA ALA A 179 -23.82 -4.11 -15.20
C ALA A 179 -24.54 -2.88 -14.62
N ALA A 180 -24.80 -2.87 -13.30
CA ALA A 180 -25.44 -1.74 -12.63
C ALA A 180 -24.40 -0.65 -12.31
N ALA A 181 -24.57 0.53 -12.91
CA ALA A 181 -23.75 1.68 -12.57
C ALA A 181 -24.10 2.17 -11.15
N ILE A 182 -23.16 2.02 -10.21
CA ILE A 182 -23.27 2.51 -8.84
C ILE A 182 -22.66 3.90 -8.78
N ASN A 183 -23.51 4.92 -8.95
CA ASN A 183 -23.07 6.32 -9.11
C ASN A 183 -23.23 7.16 -7.83
N ALA A 184 -23.84 6.62 -6.78
CA ALA A 184 -24.03 7.30 -5.51
C ALA A 184 -23.97 6.34 -4.32
N ASP A 185 -23.53 6.86 -3.17
CA ASP A 185 -23.53 6.14 -1.90
C ASP A 185 -24.95 5.93 -1.35
N LEU A 186 -25.06 5.18 -0.24
CA LEU A 186 -26.36 4.92 0.41
C LEU A 186 -27.07 6.19 0.92
N PHE A 187 -26.36 7.31 1.01
CA PHE A 187 -26.89 8.59 1.45
C PHE A 187 -27.20 9.54 0.28
N GLY A 188 -27.13 9.04 -0.95
CA GLY A 188 -27.44 9.78 -2.17
C GLY A 188 -26.35 10.76 -2.61
N ARG A 189 -25.15 10.71 -2.03
CA ARG A 189 -24.03 11.53 -2.49
C ARG A 189 -23.34 10.83 -3.65
N ALA A 190 -23.12 11.57 -4.74
CA ALA A 190 -22.40 11.06 -5.89
C ALA A 190 -20.99 10.56 -5.52
N PHE A 191 -20.55 9.50 -6.21
CA PHE A 191 -19.16 9.12 -6.31
C PHE A 191 -18.53 9.96 -7.44
N ASN A 192 -17.39 10.61 -7.18
CA ASN A 192 -16.72 11.42 -8.20
C ASN A 192 -15.83 10.51 -9.05
N ALA A 193 -16.48 9.65 -9.83
CA ALA A 193 -15.82 8.85 -10.84
C ALA A 193 -15.43 9.76 -12.02
N ASP A 194 -14.14 9.95 -12.27
CA ASP A 194 -13.71 10.42 -13.59
C ASP A 194 -14.27 9.44 -14.64
N GLU A 195 -14.93 9.97 -15.68
CA GLU A 195 -15.60 9.19 -16.74
C GLU A 195 -14.68 8.16 -17.45
N GLU A 196 -13.38 8.24 -17.22
CA GLU A 196 -12.35 7.33 -17.74
C GLU A 196 -12.10 6.08 -16.87
N HIS A 197 -13.09 5.54 -16.16
CA HIS A 197 -12.92 4.21 -15.59
C HIS A 197 -12.57 3.19 -16.70
N PRO A 198 -11.37 2.59 -16.68
CA PRO A 198 -11.00 1.64 -17.71
C PRO A 198 -11.96 0.46 -17.62
N ARG A 199 -12.62 0.14 -18.74
CA ARG A 199 -13.38 -1.10 -18.85
C ARG A 199 -12.43 -2.25 -18.54
N VAL A 200 -12.75 -3.05 -17.54
CA VAL A 200 -12.04 -4.30 -17.27
C VAL A 200 -12.21 -5.19 -18.50
N SER A 201 -11.14 -5.87 -18.91
CA SER A 201 -11.21 -6.77 -20.07
C SER A 201 -12.29 -7.82 -19.84
N ARG A 202 -12.95 -8.25 -20.91
CA ARG A 202 -13.97 -9.32 -20.82
C ARG A 202 -13.41 -10.59 -20.18
N GLU A 203 -12.14 -10.90 -20.46
CA GLU A 203 -11.43 -12.03 -19.86
C GLU A 203 -11.28 -11.88 -18.35
N ASN A 204 -10.87 -10.70 -17.86
CA ASN A 204 -10.79 -10.43 -16.43
C ASN A 204 -12.17 -10.53 -15.77
N CYS A 205 -13.24 -10.05 -16.43
CA CYS A 205 -14.59 -10.22 -15.93
C CYS A 205 -15.00 -11.69 -15.80
N LEU A 206 -14.58 -12.56 -16.72
CA LEU A 206 -14.89 -13.99 -16.65
C LEU A 206 -14.10 -14.70 -15.55
N VAL A 207 -12.84 -14.32 -15.33
CA VAL A 207 -11.98 -14.93 -14.30
C VAL A 207 -12.41 -14.51 -12.90
N TRP A 208 -12.83 -13.25 -12.74
CA TRP A 208 -13.09 -12.66 -11.43
C TRP A 208 -14.57 -12.51 -11.09
N ASP A 209 -15.51 -12.99 -11.92
CA ASP A 209 -16.94 -12.85 -11.67
C ASP A 209 -17.35 -13.41 -10.29
N ASN A 210 -18.01 -12.57 -9.48
CA ASN A 210 -18.52 -12.94 -8.17
C ASN A 210 -20.03 -12.65 -7.99
N LYS A 211 -20.77 -12.54 -9.09
CA LYS A 211 -22.22 -12.24 -9.10
C LYS A 211 -23.08 -13.27 -8.37
N LYS A 212 -22.57 -14.47 -8.11
CA LYS A 212 -23.26 -15.49 -7.30
C LYS A 212 -23.37 -15.10 -5.83
N HIS A 213 -22.41 -14.33 -5.32
CA HIS A 213 -22.31 -13.98 -3.90
C HIS A 213 -22.58 -12.50 -3.63
N MET A 214 -22.28 -11.65 -4.61
CA MET A 214 -22.41 -10.19 -4.54
C MET A 214 -23.46 -9.68 -5.53
N ASN A 215 -24.24 -8.68 -5.12
CA ASN A 215 -25.23 -8.00 -5.95
C ASN A 215 -24.93 -6.48 -5.97
N PRO A 216 -25.66 -5.68 -6.78
CA PRO A 216 -25.41 -4.24 -6.86
C PRO A 216 -25.50 -3.50 -5.51
N HIS A 217 -26.37 -3.96 -4.60
CA HIS A 217 -26.47 -3.39 -3.26
C HIS A 217 -25.24 -3.72 -2.39
N SER A 218 -24.68 -4.93 -2.48
CA SER A 218 -23.42 -5.30 -1.84
C SER A 218 -22.28 -4.36 -2.25
N TRP A 219 -22.20 -4.04 -3.54
CA TRP A 219 -21.19 -3.12 -4.08
C TRP A 219 -21.42 -1.67 -3.66
N GLN A 220 -22.68 -1.22 -3.55
CA GLN A 220 -23.02 0.11 -3.05
C GLN A 220 -22.64 0.25 -1.56
N LEU A 221 -22.91 -0.77 -0.75
CA LEU A 221 -22.46 -0.86 0.65
C LEU A 221 -20.94 -0.75 0.74
N PHE A 222 -20.22 -1.54 -0.07
CA PHE A 222 -18.77 -1.52 -0.11
C PHE A 222 -18.21 -0.12 -0.36
N ARG A 223 -18.60 0.51 -1.48
CA ARG A 223 -18.10 1.85 -1.83
C ARG A 223 -18.48 2.91 -0.79
N THR A 224 -19.70 2.84 -0.25
CA THR A 224 -20.18 3.78 0.78
C THR A 224 -19.31 3.74 2.03
N TYR A 225 -19.11 2.55 2.61
CA TYR A 225 -18.40 2.44 3.87
C TYR A 225 -16.88 2.55 3.71
N MET A 226 -16.32 2.16 2.56
CA MET A 226 -14.92 2.45 2.24
C MET A 226 -14.68 3.95 2.11
N ARG A 227 -15.56 4.70 1.42
CA ARG A 227 -15.49 6.16 1.36
C ARG A 227 -15.50 6.79 2.75
N ILE A 228 -16.38 6.33 3.65
CA ILE A 228 -16.45 6.83 5.03
C ILE A 228 -15.15 6.52 5.78
N ALA A 229 -14.69 5.27 5.74
CA ALA A 229 -13.49 4.84 6.45
C ALA A 229 -12.23 5.58 5.95
N LEU A 230 -12.05 5.72 4.63
CA LEU A 230 -10.90 6.41 4.05
C LEU A 230 -10.93 7.93 4.30
N ARG A 231 -12.11 8.53 4.47
CA ARG A 231 -12.26 9.93 4.93
C ARG A 231 -11.99 10.12 6.42
N SER A 232 -11.89 9.03 7.19
CA SER A 232 -11.61 9.09 8.61
C SER A 232 -10.11 9.01 8.88
N GLN A 233 -9.64 9.77 9.87
CA GLN A 233 -8.25 9.68 10.34
C GLN A 233 -7.94 8.27 10.87
N GLU A 234 -8.87 7.68 11.62
CA GLU A 234 -8.74 6.33 12.20
C GLU A 234 -8.54 5.26 11.12
N GLY A 235 -9.30 5.33 10.01
CA GLY A 235 -9.15 4.41 8.89
C GLY A 235 -7.79 4.54 8.22
N GLN A 236 -7.33 5.77 7.98
CA GLN A 236 -6.01 6.02 7.39
C GLN A 236 -4.88 5.53 8.30
N GLU A 237 -4.95 5.85 9.59
CA GLU A 237 -4.03 5.33 10.61
C GLU A 237 -3.97 3.82 10.60
N TRP A 238 -5.11 3.13 10.52
CA TRP A 238 -5.15 1.67 10.46
C TRP A 238 -4.34 1.12 9.28
N ILE A 239 -4.52 1.71 8.09
CA ILE A 239 -3.85 1.29 6.85
C ILE A 239 -2.35 1.49 6.95
N PHE A 240 -1.92 2.70 7.33
CA PHE A 240 -0.50 3.02 7.48
C PHE A 240 0.16 2.14 8.53
N ASN A 241 -0.52 1.92 9.66
CA ASN A 241 -0.02 1.05 10.72
C ASN A 241 0.15 -0.39 10.26
N SER A 242 -0.91 -0.97 9.67
CA SER A 242 -0.86 -2.35 9.23
C SER A 242 0.27 -2.58 8.23
N TRP A 243 0.45 -1.66 7.27
CA TRP A 243 1.55 -1.76 6.33
C TRP A 243 2.92 -1.68 7.00
N LEU A 244 3.13 -0.70 7.88
CA LEU A 244 4.42 -0.49 8.56
C LEU A 244 4.79 -1.69 9.43
N ASP A 245 3.84 -2.26 10.15
CA ASP A 245 4.12 -3.40 11.04
C ASP A 245 4.47 -4.67 10.27
N ARG A 246 3.75 -4.95 9.19
CA ARG A 246 3.93 -6.20 8.43
C ARG A 246 5.10 -6.17 7.49
N ASN A 247 5.31 -5.01 6.85
CA ASN A 247 6.27 -4.87 5.78
C ASN A 247 7.54 -4.22 6.30
N TRP A 248 7.44 -2.99 6.79
CA TRP A 248 8.62 -2.22 7.16
C TRP A 248 9.34 -2.75 8.40
N ASN A 249 8.67 -2.77 9.56
CA ASN A 249 9.27 -3.17 10.83
C ASN A 249 9.87 -4.58 10.74
N ARG A 250 9.16 -5.50 10.09
CA ARG A 250 9.66 -6.86 9.85
C ARG A 250 10.90 -6.88 8.96
N SER A 251 10.89 -6.14 7.85
CA SER A 251 12.05 -6.07 6.93
C SER A 251 13.25 -5.44 7.62
N MET A 252 13.04 -4.33 8.33
CA MET A 252 14.08 -3.64 9.09
C MET A 252 14.67 -4.55 10.18
N ASN A 253 13.84 -5.14 11.03
CA ASN A 253 14.30 -6.00 12.12
C ASN A 253 15.06 -7.23 11.61
N HIS A 254 14.54 -7.93 10.59
CA HIS A 254 15.20 -9.12 10.05
C HIS A 254 16.53 -8.78 9.37
N THR A 255 16.56 -7.68 8.60
CA THR A 255 17.77 -7.23 7.91
C THR A 255 18.86 -6.85 8.90
N LEU A 256 18.53 -6.01 9.89
CA LEU A 256 19.50 -5.55 10.89
C LEU A 256 19.98 -6.70 11.79
N ALA A 257 19.12 -7.65 12.15
CA ALA A 257 19.51 -8.84 12.91
C ALA A 257 20.53 -9.73 12.17
N GLN A 258 20.60 -9.64 10.83
CA GLN A 258 21.56 -10.37 9.99
C GLN A 258 22.78 -9.50 9.59
N GLY A 259 22.96 -8.34 10.22
CA GLY A 259 24.03 -7.39 9.90
C GLY A 259 23.87 -6.73 8.53
N GLY A 260 22.64 -6.63 8.02
CA GLY A 260 22.30 -5.87 6.82
C GLY A 260 22.16 -4.37 7.06
N THR A 261 21.69 -3.64 6.05
CA THR A 261 21.60 -2.17 6.05
C THR A 261 20.16 -1.67 5.86
N ILE A 262 19.95 -0.37 6.04
CA ILE A 262 18.67 0.28 5.72
C ILE A 262 18.34 0.18 4.22
N ASP A 263 19.35 0.23 3.35
CA ASP A 263 19.16 0.05 1.90
C ASP A 263 18.52 -1.30 1.58
N GLU A 264 19.05 -2.37 2.19
CA GLU A 264 18.52 -3.73 2.09
C GLU A 264 17.11 -3.82 2.66
N ALA A 265 16.84 -3.17 3.81
CA ALA A 265 15.51 -3.15 4.42
C ALA A 265 14.46 -2.43 3.55
N LEU A 266 14.82 -1.32 2.91
CA LEU A 266 13.94 -0.58 1.98
C LEU A 266 13.57 -1.45 0.77
N ALA A 267 14.56 -2.13 0.17
CA ALA A 267 14.32 -3.06 -0.92
C ALA A 267 13.47 -4.25 -0.47
N ASN A 268 13.81 -4.90 0.66
CA ASN A 268 13.08 -6.05 1.20
C ASN A 268 11.63 -5.69 1.52
N ALA A 269 11.35 -4.50 2.07
CA ALA A 269 9.98 -4.06 2.36
C ALA A 269 9.10 -4.02 1.10
N ARG A 270 9.66 -3.64 -0.06
CA ARG A 270 8.93 -3.66 -1.33
C ARG A 270 8.64 -5.08 -1.81
N VAL A 271 9.62 -5.99 -1.67
CA VAL A 271 9.43 -7.42 -1.98
C VAL A 271 8.36 -8.00 -1.08
N ARG A 272 8.48 -7.75 0.23
CA ARG A 272 7.57 -8.24 1.28
C ARG A 272 6.14 -7.80 1.07
N ASN A 273 5.93 -6.55 0.63
CA ASN A 273 4.59 -6.07 0.25
C ASN A 273 3.92 -6.96 -0.80
N SER A 274 4.68 -7.60 -1.71
CA SER A 274 4.10 -8.39 -2.80
C SER A 274 4.18 -9.90 -2.53
N ALA A 275 5.23 -10.36 -1.85
CA ALA A 275 5.41 -11.77 -1.51
C ALA A 275 6.29 -11.93 -0.25
N PRO A 276 5.68 -11.96 0.95
CA PRO A 276 6.42 -12.08 2.20
C PRO A 276 7.36 -13.28 2.25
N ALA A 277 6.94 -14.45 1.76
CA ALA A 277 7.77 -15.66 1.75
C ALA A 277 9.03 -15.52 0.89
N ARG A 278 8.95 -14.79 -0.23
CA ARG A 278 10.09 -14.53 -1.11
C ARG A 278 11.05 -13.52 -0.48
N ALA A 279 10.53 -12.51 0.22
CA ALA A 279 11.35 -11.57 0.98
C ALA A 279 12.15 -12.27 2.09
N GLU A 280 11.58 -13.26 2.80
CA GLU A 280 12.33 -14.06 3.77
C GLU A 280 13.39 -14.95 3.10
N ALA A 281 13.03 -15.60 1.99
CA ALA A 281 13.96 -16.44 1.23
C ALA A 281 15.12 -15.62 0.63
N ALA A 282 14.88 -14.36 0.26
CA ALA A 282 15.90 -13.46 -0.23
C ALA A 282 16.96 -13.17 0.83
N LEU A 283 16.56 -12.75 2.03
CA LEU A 283 17.45 -12.49 3.16
C LEU A 283 18.34 -13.68 3.51
N ALA A 284 17.81 -14.91 3.38
CA ALA A 284 18.56 -16.13 3.66
C ALA A 284 19.72 -16.43 2.66
N ARG A 285 19.76 -15.80 1.48
CA ARG A 285 20.86 -16.00 0.52
C ARG A 285 22.02 -15.06 0.84
N LYS A 286 23.26 -15.56 0.75
CA LYS A 286 24.46 -14.78 1.08
C LYS A 286 24.68 -13.62 0.11
N ALA A 287 25.01 -12.45 0.66
CA ALA A 287 25.54 -11.30 -0.06
C ALA A 287 26.49 -10.53 0.88
N ASN A 288 27.65 -10.10 0.36
CA ASN A 288 28.74 -9.57 1.17
C ASN A 288 28.97 -8.06 0.99
N THR A 289 28.18 -7.42 0.13
CA THR A 289 28.25 -5.98 -0.15
C THR A 289 26.85 -5.39 -0.12
N ASP A 290 26.72 -4.08 0.14
CA ASP A 290 25.43 -3.38 0.13
C ASP A 290 24.73 -3.51 -1.22
N THR A 291 25.47 -3.28 -2.32
CA THR A 291 25.00 -3.51 -3.70
C THR A 291 24.50 -4.94 -3.88
N GLY A 292 25.26 -5.95 -3.44
CA GLY A 292 24.87 -7.35 -3.58
C GLY A 292 23.64 -7.73 -2.75
N ARG A 293 23.47 -7.11 -1.58
CA ARG A 293 22.28 -7.28 -0.72
C ARG A 293 21.04 -6.71 -1.39
N VAL A 294 21.12 -5.48 -1.90
CA VAL A 294 20.01 -4.84 -2.64
C VAL A 294 19.69 -5.58 -3.94
N GLN A 295 20.70 -5.97 -4.73
CA GLN A 295 20.52 -6.75 -5.95
C GLN A 295 19.76 -8.04 -5.68
N ARG A 296 20.13 -8.76 -4.61
CA ARG A 296 19.48 -10.02 -4.23
C ARG A 296 17.98 -9.82 -3.94
N GLU A 297 17.58 -8.73 -3.28
CA GLU A 297 16.17 -8.41 -3.07
C GLU A 297 15.45 -8.12 -4.39
N ILE A 298 16.09 -7.38 -5.30
CA ILE A 298 15.56 -7.09 -6.64
C ILE A 298 15.39 -8.37 -7.47
N ASP A 299 16.37 -9.27 -7.45
CA ASP A 299 16.28 -10.57 -8.12
C ASP A 299 15.13 -11.40 -7.57
N ALA A 300 14.91 -11.37 -6.25
CA ALA A 300 13.79 -12.05 -5.63
C ALA A 300 12.45 -11.48 -6.09
N TYR A 301 12.35 -10.15 -6.23
CA TYR A 301 11.17 -9.50 -6.78
C TYR A 301 10.92 -9.88 -8.24
N ALA A 302 11.97 -9.95 -9.04
CA ALA A 302 11.89 -10.26 -10.46
C ALA A 302 11.34 -11.67 -10.72
N GLN A 303 11.73 -12.66 -9.91
CA GLN A 303 11.27 -14.04 -10.04
C GLN A 303 9.75 -14.23 -9.88
N MET A 304 9.04 -13.22 -9.36
CA MET A 304 7.60 -13.28 -9.07
C MET A 304 6.76 -12.62 -10.16
N ASN A 305 7.40 -11.88 -11.07
CA ASN A 305 6.75 -10.98 -12.00
C ASN A 305 7.22 -11.29 -13.41
N ASP A 306 6.43 -10.88 -14.40
CA ASP A 306 6.95 -10.81 -15.76
C ASP A 306 8.10 -9.78 -15.84
N GLY A 307 8.98 -9.94 -16.83
CA GLY A 307 10.15 -9.07 -16.98
C GLY A 307 9.81 -7.59 -17.19
N THR A 308 8.63 -7.26 -17.72
CA THR A 308 8.21 -5.87 -17.91
C THR A 308 7.82 -5.23 -16.57
N THR A 309 7.03 -5.95 -15.76
CA THR A 309 6.66 -5.52 -14.41
C THR A 309 7.88 -5.42 -13.51
N ALA A 310 8.78 -6.41 -13.56
CA ALA A 310 10.03 -6.41 -12.79
C ALA A 310 10.91 -5.19 -13.12
N ARG A 311 11.19 -4.94 -14.41
CA ARG A 311 11.97 -3.79 -14.88
C ARG A 311 11.36 -2.45 -14.49
N ARG A 312 10.03 -2.32 -14.57
CA ARG A 312 9.34 -1.08 -14.16
C ARG A 312 9.50 -0.83 -12.66
N ARG A 313 9.26 -1.84 -11.83
CA ARG A 313 9.26 -1.70 -10.36
C ARG A 313 10.67 -1.58 -9.78
N PHE A 314 11.68 -2.07 -10.49
CA PHE A 314 13.10 -1.84 -10.17
C PHE A 314 13.40 -0.36 -9.92
N GLY A 315 12.98 0.53 -10.83
CA GLY A 315 13.24 1.97 -10.69
C GLY A 315 12.67 2.54 -9.39
N PHE A 316 11.45 2.16 -9.01
CA PHE A 316 10.81 2.65 -7.78
C PHE A 316 11.43 2.06 -6.51
N ILE A 317 11.88 0.80 -6.54
CA ILE A 317 12.71 0.24 -5.45
C ILE A 317 13.97 1.08 -5.28
N MET A 318 14.66 1.36 -6.38
CA MET A 318 15.90 2.13 -6.36
C MET A 318 15.68 3.60 -6.00
N ARG A 319 14.53 4.20 -6.30
CA ARG A 319 14.18 5.55 -5.83
C ARG A 319 14.24 5.63 -4.31
N SER A 320 13.60 4.69 -3.58
CA SER A 320 13.64 4.68 -2.12
C SER A 320 15.06 4.51 -1.57
N VAL A 321 15.84 3.60 -2.15
CA VAL A 321 17.22 3.31 -1.72
C VAL A 321 18.15 4.51 -1.99
N ASN A 322 18.17 5.02 -3.21
CA ASN A 322 19.05 6.14 -3.58
C ASN A 322 18.63 7.44 -2.91
N LEU A 323 17.34 7.66 -2.64
CA LEU A 323 16.88 8.79 -1.82
C LEU A 323 17.47 8.72 -0.40
N TYR A 324 17.38 7.56 0.27
CA TYR A 324 17.95 7.40 1.60
C TYR A 324 19.47 7.64 1.60
N ARG A 325 20.20 7.07 0.64
CA ARG A 325 21.65 7.26 0.53
C ARG A 325 22.03 8.71 0.25
N PHE A 326 21.31 9.38 -0.65
CA PHE A 326 21.48 10.81 -0.91
C PHE A 326 21.29 11.65 0.36
N LEU A 327 20.19 11.43 1.09
CA LEU A 327 19.88 12.17 2.32
C LEU A 327 20.85 11.90 3.47
N THR A 328 21.52 10.74 3.47
CA THR A 328 22.56 10.37 4.44
C THR A 328 23.98 10.71 3.99
N GLY A 329 24.15 11.31 2.80
CA GLY A 329 25.46 11.65 2.24
C GLY A 329 26.28 10.44 1.76
N GLN A 330 25.66 9.28 1.58
CA GLN A 330 26.30 8.09 1.05
C GLN A 330 26.30 8.09 -0.49
N PRO A 331 27.30 7.48 -1.15
CA PRO A 331 27.31 7.34 -2.60
C PRO A 331 26.09 6.55 -3.10
N LEU A 332 25.47 6.96 -4.21
CA LEU A 332 24.33 6.24 -4.80
C LEU A 332 24.73 4.81 -5.21
N LEU A 333 23.76 3.88 -5.20
CA LEU A 333 23.97 2.53 -5.71
C LEU A 333 23.68 2.50 -7.21
N THR A 334 24.73 2.62 -8.03
CA THR A 334 24.66 2.61 -9.50
C THR A 334 24.89 1.23 -10.12
N ASP A 335 25.50 0.32 -9.36
CA ASP A 335 25.93 -1.00 -9.85
C ASP A 335 24.87 -2.09 -9.59
N VAL A 336 23.66 -1.68 -9.18
CA VAL A 336 22.51 -2.57 -9.08
C VAL A 336 21.83 -2.61 -10.44
N HIS A 337 21.66 -3.81 -10.98
CA HIS A 337 21.16 -4.05 -12.32
C HIS A 337 19.67 -4.40 -12.32
N SER A 338 18.97 -3.85 -13.31
CA SER A 338 17.60 -4.20 -13.60
C SER A 338 17.51 -5.66 -14.11
N PRO A 339 16.50 -6.43 -13.68
CA PRO A 339 16.36 -7.84 -14.03
C PRO A 339 15.93 -8.13 -15.48
#